data_AF-A0A820HRS3-F1
#
_entry.id   AF-A0A820HRS3-F1
#
_cell.length_a   1.000
_cell.length_b   1.000
_cell.length_c   1.000
_cell.angle_alpha   90.00
_cell.angle_beta   90.00
_cell.angle_gamma   90.00
#
_symmetry.space_group_name_H-M   'P 1'
#
loop_
_entity.id
_entity.type
_entity.pdbx_description
1 polymer ?
#
loop_
_entity_poly.entity_id
_entity_poly.type
_entity_poly.pdbx_seq_one_letter_code
_entity_poly.pdbx_strand_id
1 'polypeptide(L)'
;FITLGTHNFVKDAILISALLISIGACLYAFIRHRKTQESMNMMIKELENLQQAEGDLISVTGKVKAMENELQDKKKVDRGLLNSWFIEVQRTKEEAEKFRKRRDTTVEYDKQVRLAVQEIEQLRIALRKAEEHARHQSYEAPPELIDLLKRTYHIEETAFETKRKLAENAMLTAKEQMNKISKMQKGFFGAVRIAHTGCMDNIGELINAAKERLAEIHDEYEEREKRWNRIASLLDREDLVSTTTDSTNRSKQISPESISLISTNNEPILINKTN
;
A
#
# COMPACT_ATOMS: atom_id res chain seq x y z
N PHE A 1 161.97 76.11 -19.01
CA PHE A 1 161.73 75.37 -17.76
C PHE A 1 160.40 75.89 -17.20
N ILE A 2 159.30 75.16 -17.37
CA ILE A 2 158.88 73.97 -16.59
C ILE A 2 158.11 74.42 -15.33
N THR A 3 156.92 73.82 -15.12
CA THR A 3 155.94 73.91 -14.01
C THR A 3 154.93 75.08 -13.93
N LEU A 4 153.77 74.73 -13.33
CA LEU A 4 152.77 75.54 -12.60
C LEU A 4 151.71 76.40 -13.36
N GLY A 5 150.44 76.04 -13.11
CA GLY A 5 149.41 77.01 -12.70
C GLY A 5 148.38 77.46 -13.74
N THR A 6 147.34 76.67 -14.03
CA THR A 6 146.15 77.14 -14.78
C THR A 6 144.85 76.54 -14.23
N HIS A 7 143.99 77.39 -13.68
CA HIS A 7 142.67 77.08 -13.11
C HIS A 7 141.57 77.53 -14.09
N ASN A 8 140.80 76.59 -14.66
CA ASN A 8 139.76 76.85 -15.67
C ASN A 8 138.35 76.83 -15.06
N PHE A 9 137.96 77.95 -14.44
CA PHE A 9 136.70 78.13 -13.69
C PHE A 9 135.44 77.77 -14.50
N VAL A 10 135.45 77.97 -15.82
CA VAL A 10 134.31 77.66 -16.72
C VAL A 10 134.10 76.15 -16.86
N LYS A 11 135.17 75.35 -16.89
CA LYS A 11 135.08 73.90 -16.99
C LYS A 11 134.52 73.29 -15.71
N ASP A 12 134.97 73.78 -14.54
CA ASP A 12 134.42 73.36 -13.25
C ASP A 12 132.98 73.85 -13.03
N ALA A 13 132.63 75.06 -13.48
CA ALA A 13 131.26 75.56 -13.38
C ALA A 13 130.28 74.74 -14.24
N ILE A 14 130.65 74.38 -15.46
CA ILE A 14 129.85 73.49 -16.32
C ILE A 14 129.74 72.10 -15.66
N LEU A 15 130.84 71.57 -15.12
CA LEU A 15 130.88 70.26 -14.47
C LEU A 15 129.99 70.22 -13.21
N ILE A 16 130.00 71.28 -12.40
CA ILE A 16 129.13 71.43 -11.22
C ILE A 16 127.66 71.59 -11.64
N SER A 17 127.36 72.38 -12.68
CA SER A 17 125.98 72.55 -13.14
C SER A 17 125.38 71.24 -13.71
N ALA A 18 126.18 70.44 -14.44
CA ALA A 18 125.79 69.12 -14.90
C ALA A 18 125.59 68.12 -13.73
N LEU A 19 126.42 68.20 -12.70
CA LEU A 19 126.27 67.39 -11.49
C LEU A 19 124.96 67.71 -10.75
N LEU A 20 124.61 69.00 -10.62
CA LEU A 20 123.36 69.43 -9.99
C LEU A 20 122.13 69.00 -10.80
N ILE A 21 122.18 69.02 -12.13
CA ILE A 21 121.09 68.53 -12.98
C ILE A 21 120.94 67.01 -12.84
N SER A 22 122.04 66.25 -12.78
CA SER A 22 122.01 64.80 -12.58
C SER A 22 121.44 64.41 -11.21
N ILE A 23 121.85 65.10 -10.15
CA ILE A 23 121.29 64.94 -8.80
C ILE A 23 119.82 65.36 -8.78
N GLY A 24 119.46 66.47 -9.41
CA GLY A 24 118.07 66.93 -9.55
C GLY A 24 117.20 65.92 -10.28
N ALA A 25 117.69 65.33 -11.39
CA ALA A 25 117.00 64.28 -12.14
C ALA A 25 116.86 62.98 -11.32
N CYS A 26 117.88 62.62 -10.55
CA CYS A 26 117.85 61.46 -9.68
C CYS A 26 116.83 61.63 -8.54
N LEU A 27 116.81 62.80 -7.88
CA LEU A 27 115.84 63.13 -6.84
C LEU A 27 114.42 63.22 -7.39
N TYR A 28 114.24 63.82 -8.57
CA TYR A 28 112.94 63.88 -9.23
C TYR A 28 112.43 62.49 -9.62
N ALA A 29 113.29 61.60 -10.14
CA ALA A 29 112.95 60.21 -10.42
C ALA A 29 112.61 59.43 -9.14
N PHE A 30 113.32 59.67 -8.03
CA PHE A 30 113.04 59.07 -6.73
C PHE A 30 111.67 59.52 -6.17
N ILE A 31 111.35 60.81 -6.26
CA ILE A 31 110.05 61.36 -5.86
C ILE A 31 108.93 60.79 -6.76
N ARG A 32 109.16 60.72 -8.08
CA ARG A 32 108.21 60.13 -9.03
C ARG A 32 107.99 58.65 -8.76
N HIS A 33 109.04 57.89 -8.48
CA HIS A 33 108.98 56.47 -8.14
C HIS A 33 108.13 56.24 -6.88
N ARG A 34 108.35 57.05 -5.83
CA ARG A 34 107.55 57.00 -4.61
C ARG A 34 106.07 57.30 -4.88
N LYS A 35 105.77 58.35 -5.66
CA LYS A 35 104.39 58.72 -6.02
C LYS A 35 103.70 57.67 -6.91
N THR A 36 104.43 57.00 -7.81
CA THR A 36 103.88 55.89 -8.61
C THR A 36 103.61 54.64 -7.77
N GLN A 37 104.44 54.35 -6.76
CA GLN A 37 104.20 53.24 -5.82
C GLN A 37 102.92 53.47 -5.01
N GLU A 38 102.70 54.71 -4.53
CA GLU A 38 101.45 55.07 -3.86
C GLU A 38 100.25 54.90 -4.80
N SER A 39 100.35 55.33 -6.06
CA SER A 39 99.27 55.16 -7.05
C SER A 39 99.02 53.69 -7.41
N MET A 40 100.05 52.86 -7.49
CA MET A 40 99.92 51.42 -7.74
C MET A 40 99.28 50.71 -6.55
N ASN A 41 99.66 51.06 -5.32
CA ASN A 41 99.05 50.50 -4.11
C ASN A 41 97.57 50.90 -3.98
N MET A 42 97.22 52.14 -4.36
CA MET A 42 95.82 52.57 -4.44
C MET A 42 95.04 51.81 -5.51
N MET A 43 95.63 51.59 -6.70
CA MET A 43 94.99 50.81 -7.76
C MET A 43 94.80 49.33 -7.39
N ILE A 44 95.77 48.72 -6.71
CA ILE A 44 95.65 47.35 -6.18
C ILE A 44 94.51 47.28 -5.18
N LYS A 45 94.42 48.26 -4.26
CA LYS A 45 93.34 48.34 -3.29
C LYS A 45 91.97 48.55 -3.96
N GLU A 46 91.90 49.36 -5.01
CA GLU A 46 90.66 49.54 -5.79
C GLU A 46 90.26 48.28 -6.56
N LEU A 47 91.21 47.51 -7.10
CA LEU A 47 90.96 46.22 -7.72
C LEU A 47 90.48 45.17 -6.72
N GLU A 48 91.07 45.12 -5.52
CA GLU A 48 90.60 44.24 -4.43
C GLU A 48 89.17 44.60 -4.01
N ASN A 49 88.87 45.90 -3.87
CA ASN A 49 87.52 46.38 -3.57
C ASN A 49 86.53 46.06 -4.71
N LEU A 50 86.95 46.18 -5.97
CA LEU A 50 86.13 45.82 -7.14
C LEU A 50 85.88 44.32 -7.20
N GLN A 51 86.91 43.49 -6.94
CA GLN A 51 86.78 42.04 -6.89
C GLN A 51 85.87 41.60 -5.74
N GLN A 52 85.94 42.28 -4.60
CA GLN A 52 85.00 42.08 -3.49
C GLN A 52 83.58 42.45 -3.90
N ALA A 53 83.37 43.59 -4.55
CA ALA A 53 82.06 44.01 -5.05
C ALA A 53 81.49 43.05 -6.11
N GLU A 54 82.34 42.48 -6.99
CA GLU A 54 81.95 41.44 -7.94
C GLU A 54 81.51 40.15 -7.22
N GLY A 55 82.26 39.73 -6.20
CA GLY A 55 81.89 38.60 -5.35
C GLY A 55 80.55 38.81 -4.64
N ASP A 56 80.33 40.01 -4.11
CA ASP A 56 79.07 40.40 -3.47
C ASP A 56 77.90 40.37 -4.46
N LEU A 57 78.08 40.88 -5.69
CA LEU A 57 77.07 40.86 -6.75
C LEU A 57 76.71 39.42 -7.16
N ILE A 58 77.70 38.54 -7.30
CA ILE A 58 77.48 37.10 -7.57
C ILE A 58 76.68 36.46 -6.43
N SER A 59 77.01 36.78 -5.18
CA SER A 59 76.29 36.24 -4.03
C SER A 59 74.83 36.71 -3.98
N VAL A 60 74.56 37.97 -4.30
CA VAL A 60 73.22 38.56 -4.29
C VAL A 60 72.39 38.02 -5.46
N THR A 61 72.96 37.94 -6.67
CA THR A 61 72.27 37.33 -7.82
C THR A 61 71.94 35.86 -7.58
N GLY A 62 72.83 35.11 -6.92
CA GLY A 62 72.57 33.75 -6.45
C GLY A 62 71.40 33.67 -5.47
N LYS A 63 71.37 34.55 -4.46
CA LYS A 63 70.27 34.62 -3.46
C LYS A 63 68.94 35.02 -4.09
N VAL A 64 68.93 35.99 -5.00
CA VAL A 64 67.71 36.41 -5.72
C VAL A 64 67.15 35.24 -6.54
N LYS A 65 68.00 34.51 -7.26
CA LYS A 65 67.59 33.33 -8.02
C LYS A 65 67.04 32.21 -7.12
N ALA A 66 67.65 31.98 -5.96
CA ALA A 66 67.15 31.03 -4.98
C ALA A 66 65.75 31.43 -4.46
N MET A 67 65.57 32.69 -4.07
CA MET A 67 64.26 33.22 -3.63
C MET A 67 63.20 33.16 -4.74
N GLU A 68 63.58 33.43 -5.99
CA GLU A 68 62.68 33.34 -7.13
C GLU A 68 62.22 31.90 -7.37
N ASN A 69 63.13 30.92 -7.28
CA ASN A 69 62.79 29.50 -7.37
C ASN A 69 61.84 29.07 -6.24
N GLU A 70 62.13 29.45 -4.99
CA GLU A 70 61.25 29.15 -3.86
C GLU A 70 59.86 29.76 -4.03
N LEU A 71 59.78 31.00 -4.53
CA LEU A 71 58.51 31.65 -4.81
C LEU A 71 57.74 30.94 -5.93
N GLN A 72 58.42 30.48 -6.98
CA GLN A 72 57.79 29.71 -8.06
C GLN A 72 57.25 28.38 -7.54
N ASP A 73 57.98 27.69 -6.67
CA ASP A 73 57.56 26.42 -6.10
C ASP A 73 56.39 26.58 -5.13
N LYS A 74 56.42 27.59 -4.25
CA LYS A 74 55.24 27.96 -3.43
C LYS A 74 54.01 28.23 -4.30
N LYS A 75 54.15 29.02 -5.36
CA LYS A 75 53.05 29.29 -6.31
C LYS A 75 52.53 28.03 -7.01
N LYS A 76 53.40 27.06 -7.33
CA LYS A 76 52.96 25.76 -7.90
C LYS A 76 52.17 24.95 -6.89
N VAL A 77 52.64 24.87 -5.65
CA VAL A 77 51.93 24.20 -4.55
C VAL A 77 50.59 24.85 -4.31
N ASP A 78 50.53 26.18 -4.19
CA ASP A 78 49.29 26.93 -3.99
C ASP A 78 48.28 26.69 -5.13
N ARG A 79 48.74 26.70 -6.39
CA ARG A 79 47.88 26.35 -7.55
C ARG A 79 47.40 24.91 -7.50
N GLY A 80 48.26 23.97 -7.09
CA GLY A 80 47.88 22.56 -6.92
C GLY A 80 46.83 22.36 -5.84
N LEU A 81 47.01 23.03 -4.70
CA LEU A 81 46.05 23.04 -3.60
C LEU A 81 44.72 23.67 -4.02
N LEU A 82 44.75 24.82 -4.70
CA LEU A 82 43.55 25.49 -5.20
C LEU A 82 42.80 24.61 -6.21
N ASN A 83 43.51 23.94 -7.12
CA ASN A 83 42.90 23.03 -8.08
C ASN A 83 42.27 21.81 -7.40
N SER A 84 42.99 21.20 -6.44
CA SER A 84 42.47 20.08 -5.65
C SER A 84 41.22 20.50 -4.86
N TRP A 85 41.28 21.65 -4.19
CA TRP A 85 40.15 22.21 -3.47
C TRP A 85 38.96 22.49 -4.39
N PHE A 86 39.19 23.06 -5.57
CA PHE A 86 38.13 23.30 -6.55
C PHE A 86 37.46 21.99 -6.99
N ILE A 87 38.25 20.93 -7.25
CA ILE A 87 37.72 19.61 -7.58
C ILE A 87 36.86 19.06 -6.43
N GLU A 88 37.31 19.18 -5.19
CA GLU A 88 36.56 18.71 -4.02
C GLU A 88 35.26 19.48 -3.81
N VAL A 89 35.28 20.80 -4.01
CA VAL A 89 34.09 21.65 -3.98
C VAL A 89 33.11 21.29 -5.08
N GLN A 90 33.58 20.99 -6.30
CA GLN A 90 32.68 20.53 -7.36
C GLN A 90 32.08 19.16 -7.03
N ARG A 91 32.89 18.21 -6.55
CA ARG A 91 32.40 16.87 -6.16
C ARG A 91 31.32 16.96 -5.08
N THR A 92 31.59 17.68 -4.01
CA THR A 92 30.64 17.87 -2.90
C THR A 92 29.36 18.57 -3.36
N LYS A 93 29.46 19.55 -4.27
CA LYS A 93 28.30 20.21 -4.88
C LYS A 93 27.46 19.24 -5.72
N GLU A 94 28.08 18.42 -6.56
CA GLU A 94 27.38 17.41 -7.36
C GLU A 94 26.70 16.37 -6.48
N GLU A 95 27.35 15.93 -5.41
CA GLU A 95 26.76 15.01 -4.44
C GLU A 95 25.54 15.63 -3.76
N ALA A 96 25.66 16.87 -3.28
CA ALA A 96 24.55 17.61 -2.68
C ALA A 96 23.36 17.76 -3.65
N GLU A 97 23.61 18.02 -4.94
CA GLU A 97 22.56 18.07 -5.96
C GLU A 97 21.90 16.70 -6.19
N LYS A 98 22.68 15.62 -6.22
CA LYS A 98 22.13 14.25 -6.32
C LYS A 98 21.26 13.91 -5.10
N PHE A 99 21.69 14.28 -3.89
CA PHE A 99 20.89 14.12 -2.68
C PHE A 99 19.59 14.94 -2.74
N ARG A 100 19.65 16.19 -3.22
CA ARG A 100 18.46 17.04 -3.39
C ARG A 100 17.46 16.42 -4.36
N LYS A 101 17.92 15.97 -5.54
CA LYS A 101 17.08 15.28 -6.54
C LYS A 101 16.41 14.04 -5.94
N ARG A 102 17.15 13.18 -5.24
CA ARG A 102 16.56 12.00 -4.56
C ARG A 102 15.48 12.41 -3.57
N ARG A 103 15.75 13.41 -2.72
CA ARG A 103 14.77 13.90 -1.74
C ARG A 103 13.51 14.43 -2.43
N ASP A 104 13.66 15.24 -3.48
CA ASP A 104 12.52 15.82 -4.20
C ASP A 104 11.68 14.72 -4.86
N THR A 105 12.31 13.69 -5.45
CA THR A 105 11.58 12.51 -5.94
C THR A 105 10.84 11.77 -4.83
N THR A 106 11.49 11.54 -3.67
CA THR A 106 10.85 10.88 -2.52
C THR A 106 9.66 11.67 -2.00
N VAL A 107 9.76 13.00 -1.93
CA VAL A 107 8.67 13.89 -1.50
C VAL A 107 7.48 13.81 -2.44
N GLU A 108 7.72 13.75 -3.76
CA GLU A 108 6.64 13.62 -4.75
C GLU A 108 5.95 12.26 -4.64
N TYR A 109 6.70 11.15 -4.53
CA TYR A 109 6.12 9.82 -4.31
C TYR A 109 5.30 9.76 -3.02
N ASP A 110 5.82 10.30 -1.93
CA ASP A 110 5.15 10.35 -0.63
C ASP A 110 3.86 11.19 -0.69
N LYS A 111 3.85 12.28 -1.47
CA LYS A 111 2.62 13.05 -1.75
C LYS A 111 1.59 12.23 -2.53
N GLN A 112 2.00 11.50 -3.57
CA GLN A 112 1.10 10.65 -4.35
C GLN A 112 0.50 9.52 -3.48
N VAL A 113 1.33 8.88 -2.65
CA VAL A 113 0.87 7.84 -1.71
C VAL A 113 -0.16 8.41 -0.72
N ARG A 114 0.08 9.59 -0.14
CA ARG A 114 -0.89 10.23 0.75
C ARG A 114 -2.24 10.47 0.08
N LEU A 115 -2.24 10.97 -1.15
CA LEU A 115 -3.46 11.23 -1.91
C LEU A 115 -4.23 9.93 -2.18
N ALA A 116 -3.53 8.87 -2.61
CA ALA A 116 -4.13 7.56 -2.83
C ALA A 116 -4.73 6.97 -1.53
N VAL A 117 -4.04 7.10 -0.40
CA VAL A 117 -4.55 6.67 0.91
C VAL A 117 -5.82 7.43 1.29
N GLN A 118 -5.85 8.75 1.06
CA GLN A 118 -7.03 9.57 1.32
C GLN A 118 -8.22 9.15 0.44
N GLU A 119 -7.99 8.90 -0.84
CA GLU A 119 -9.02 8.42 -1.76
C GLU A 119 -9.58 7.06 -1.35
N ILE A 120 -8.70 6.12 -0.96
CA ILE A 120 -9.11 4.81 -0.45
C ILE A 120 -10.00 4.95 0.80
N GLU A 121 -9.65 5.86 1.70
CA GLU A 121 -10.46 6.09 2.91
C GLU A 121 -11.83 6.70 2.57
N GLN A 122 -11.87 7.64 1.63
CA GLN A 122 -13.15 8.18 1.12
C GLN A 122 -14.01 7.10 0.48
N LEU A 123 -13.42 6.22 -0.34
CA LEU A 123 -14.12 5.09 -0.95
C LEU A 123 -14.63 4.09 0.10
N ARG A 124 -13.85 3.81 1.16
CA ARG A 124 -14.29 2.96 2.27
C ARG A 124 -15.47 3.56 3.02
N ILE A 125 -15.45 4.86 3.27
CA ILE A 125 -16.56 5.56 3.91
C ILE A 125 -17.80 5.53 3.00
N ALA A 126 -17.65 5.81 1.71
CA ALA A 126 -18.74 5.77 0.74
C ALA A 126 -19.33 4.35 0.62
N LEU A 127 -18.49 3.32 0.60
CA LEU A 127 -18.91 1.93 0.56
C LEU A 127 -19.66 1.53 1.84
N ARG A 128 -19.16 1.90 3.02
CA ARG A 128 -19.83 1.65 4.30
C ARG A 128 -21.22 2.30 4.33
N LYS A 129 -21.32 3.54 3.84
CA LYS A 129 -22.61 4.23 3.71
C LYS A 129 -23.51 3.49 2.73
N ALA A 130 -23.03 3.12 1.54
CA ALA A 130 -23.83 2.40 0.56
C ALA A 130 -24.32 1.04 1.09
N GLU A 131 -23.47 0.32 1.81
CA GLU A 131 -23.82 -0.94 2.47
C GLU A 131 -24.86 -0.71 3.58
N GLU A 132 -24.71 0.32 4.39
CA GLU A 132 -25.69 0.70 5.40
C GLU A 132 -27.04 1.03 4.74
N HIS A 133 -27.06 1.81 3.65
CA HIS A 133 -28.28 2.11 2.90
C HIS A 133 -28.87 0.84 2.27
N ALA A 134 -28.05 -0.08 1.76
CA ALA A 134 -28.52 -1.35 1.22
C ALA A 134 -29.05 -2.30 2.29
N ARG A 135 -28.52 -2.25 3.52
CA ARG A 135 -29.06 -3.00 4.67
C ARG A 135 -30.40 -2.42 5.14
N HIS A 136 -30.53 -1.09 5.12
CA HIS A 136 -31.78 -0.42 5.49
C HIS A 136 -32.83 -0.47 4.38
N GLN A 137 -32.41 -0.56 3.12
CA GLN A 137 -33.21 -1.12 2.03
C GLN A 137 -33.30 -2.63 2.23
N SER A 138 -33.98 -3.03 3.31
CA SER A 138 -34.59 -4.35 3.36
C SER A 138 -35.31 -4.52 2.03
N TYR A 139 -35.12 -5.66 1.36
CA TYR A 139 -35.76 -5.95 0.08
C TYR A 139 -37.27 -5.95 0.31
N GLU A 140 -37.89 -4.79 0.20
CA GLU A 140 -39.32 -4.63 0.37
C GLU A 140 -39.93 -5.18 -0.91
N ALA A 141 -40.62 -6.32 -0.77
CA ALA A 141 -41.28 -6.93 -1.91
C ALA A 141 -42.21 -5.90 -2.57
N PRO A 142 -42.18 -5.77 -3.91
CA PRO A 142 -43.06 -4.85 -4.61
C PRO A 142 -44.52 -5.03 -4.17
N PRO A 143 -45.29 -3.95 -3.96
CA PRO A 143 -46.66 -4.04 -3.47
C PRO A 143 -47.56 -4.91 -4.37
N GLU A 144 -47.30 -4.88 -5.67
CA GLU A 144 -47.98 -5.73 -6.67
C GLU A 144 -47.75 -7.22 -6.41
N LEU A 145 -46.53 -7.62 -5.99
CA LEU A 145 -46.23 -9.00 -5.64
C LEU A 145 -46.99 -9.43 -4.38
N ILE A 146 -47.10 -8.54 -3.40
CA ILE A 146 -47.84 -8.78 -2.15
C ILE A 146 -49.32 -9.01 -2.46
N ASP A 147 -49.93 -8.18 -3.30
CA ASP A 147 -51.33 -8.31 -3.70
C ASP A 147 -51.58 -9.62 -4.47
N LEU A 148 -50.66 -9.99 -5.37
CA LEU A 148 -50.70 -11.28 -6.07
C LEU A 148 -50.63 -12.46 -5.09
N LEU A 149 -49.73 -12.40 -4.10
CA LEU A 149 -49.58 -13.45 -3.09
C LEU A 149 -50.83 -13.57 -2.22
N LYS A 150 -51.40 -12.46 -1.75
CA LYS A 150 -52.67 -12.46 -0.98
C LYS A 150 -53.81 -13.09 -1.78
N ARG A 151 -53.90 -12.75 -3.08
CA ARG A 151 -54.90 -13.33 -3.98
C ARG A 151 -54.67 -14.83 -4.18
N THR A 152 -53.41 -15.26 -4.38
CA THR A 152 -53.06 -16.68 -4.50
C THR A 152 -53.41 -17.45 -3.23
N TYR A 153 -53.08 -16.91 -2.04
CA TYR A 153 -53.44 -17.52 -0.76
C TYR A 153 -54.95 -17.73 -0.65
N HIS A 154 -55.76 -16.72 -0.99
CA HIS A 154 -57.21 -16.82 -0.91
C HIS A 154 -57.79 -17.85 -1.89
N ILE A 155 -57.30 -17.88 -3.13
CA ILE A 155 -57.71 -18.90 -4.12
C ILE A 155 -57.37 -20.29 -3.60
N GLU A 156 -56.17 -20.46 -3.06
CA GLU A 156 -55.71 -21.73 -2.52
C GLU A 156 -56.52 -22.17 -1.30
N GLU A 157 -56.83 -21.25 -0.38
CA GLU A 157 -57.64 -21.51 0.80
C GLU A 157 -59.07 -21.95 0.43
N THR A 158 -59.69 -21.29 -0.55
CA THR A 158 -61.04 -21.65 -1.02
C THR A 158 -61.06 -23.02 -1.72
N ALA A 159 -60.03 -23.34 -2.50
CA ALA A 159 -59.87 -24.64 -3.13
C ALA A 159 -59.68 -25.75 -2.08
N PHE A 160 -58.79 -25.52 -1.12
CA PHE A 160 -58.53 -26.44 -0.01
C PHE A 160 -59.80 -26.69 0.80
N GLU A 161 -60.56 -25.65 1.17
CA GLU A 161 -61.78 -25.79 1.95
C GLU A 161 -62.86 -26.58 1.20
N THR A 162 -62.96 -26.39 -0.12
CA THR A 162 -63.87 -27.17 -0.96
C THR A 162 -63.46 -28.64 -0.99
N LYS A 163 -62.17 -28.93 -1.21
CA LYS A 163 -61.63 -30.29 -1.22
C LYS A 163 -61.84 -30.98 0.13
N ARG A 164 -61.59 -30.26 1.22
CA ARG A 164 -61.82 -30.71 2.59
C ARG A 164 -63.26 -31.13 2.83
N LYS A 165 -64.22 -30.25 2.54
CA LYS A 165 -65.66 -30.55 2.69
C LYS A 165 -66.08 -31.77 1.88
N LEU A 166 -65.54 -31.95 0.68
CA LEU A 166 -65.84 -33.12 -0.15
C LEU A 166 -65.34 -34.43 0.49
N ALA A 167 -64.14 -34.45 1.08
CA ALA A 167 -63.64 -35.63 1.77
C ALA A 167 -64.37 -35.90 3.10
N GLU A 168 -64.72 -34.87 3.86
CA GLU A 168 -65.53 -35.01 5.08
C GLU A 168 -66.92 -35.60 4.74
N ASN A 169 -67.57 -35.12 3.68
CA ASN A 169 -68.83 -35.66 3.18
C ASN A 169 -68.69 -37.10 2.66
N ALA A 170 -67.58 -37.43 2.00
CA ALA A 170 -67.30 -38.80 1.56
C ALA A 170 -67.16 -39.76 2.76
N MET A 171 -66.47 -39.33 3.83
CA MET A 171 -66.34 -40.10 5.07
C MET A 171 -67.69 -40.26 5.78
N LEU A 172 -68.50 -39.20 5.83
CA LEU A 172 -69.85 -39.27 6.40
C LEU A 172 -70.71 -40.28 5.65
N THR A 173 -70.71 -40.21 4.32
CA THR A 173 -71.44 -41.16 3.45
C THR A 173 -70.95 -42.59 3.69
N ALA A 174 -69.64 -42.80 3.79
CA ALA A 174 -69.05 -44.11 4.11
C ALA A 174 -69.57 -44.67 5.44
N LYS A 175 -69.59 -43.83 6.47
CA LYS A 175 -70.07 -44.19 7.81
C LYS A 175 -71.57 -44.51 7.81
N GLU A 176 -72.38 -43.75 7.08
CA GLU A 176 -73.81 -44.03 6.94
C GLU A 176 -74.08 -45.38 6.26
N GLN A 177 -73.34 -45.71 5.19
CA GLN A 177 -73.47 -46.99 4.50
C GLN A 177 -73.00 -48.14 5.39
N MET A 178 -71.90 -47.97 6.12
CA MET A 178 -71.42 -48.94 7.12
C MET A 178 -72.48 -49.20 8.21
N ASN A 179 -73.12 -48.15 8.74
CA ASN A 179 -74.17 -48.27 9.73
C ASN A 179 -75.42 -48.98 9.17
N LYS A 180 -75.77 -48.75 7.90
CA LYS A 180 -76.86 -49.46 7.22
C LYS A 180 -76.54 -50.96 7.14
N ILE A 181 -75.33 -51.34 6.71
CA ILE A 181 -74.92 -52.77 6.71
C ILE A 181 -74.95 -53.36 8.12
N SER A 182 -74.40 -52.66 9.12
CA SER A 182 -74.40 -53.14 10.51
C SER A 182 -75.81 -53.41 11.03
N LYS A 183 -76.79 -52.54 10.68
CA LYS A 183 -78.21 -52.76 11.00
C LYS A 183 -78.80 -53.95 10.24
N MET A 184 -78.49 -54.11 8.95
CA MET A 184 -78.95 -55.27 8.16
C MET A 184 -78.36 -56.59 8.68
N GLN A 185 -77.11 -56.57 9.15
CA GLN A 185 -76.42 -57.73 9.73
C GLN A 185 -77.10 -58.22 11.01
N LYS A 186 -77.63 -57.30 11.83
CA LYS A 186 -78.35 -57.59 13.09
C LYS A 186 -79.79 -58.10 12.89
N GLY A 187 -80.32 -58.06 11.66
CA GLY A 187 -81.67 -58.53 11.33
C GLY A 187 -81.78 -60.06 11.17
N PHE A 188 -83.00 -60.60 11.33
CA PHE A 188 -83.29 -62.04 11.41
C PHE A 188 -82.80 -62.92 10.22
N PHE A 189 -82.58 -62.35 9.03
CA PHE A 189 -81.97 -63.02 7.86
C PHE A 189 -80.70 -62.31 7.34
N GLY A 190 -80.04 -61.51 8.18
CA GLY A 190 -78.99 -60.57 7.79
C GLY A 190 -77.71 -61.21 7.25
N ALA A 191 -77.18 -62.23 7.93
CA ALA A 191 -75.87 -62.81 7.61
C ALA A 191 -75.82 -63.50 6.24
N VAL A 192 -76.90 -64.18 5.83
CA VAL A 192 -76.99 -64.90 4.56
C VAL A 192 -77.06 -63.94 3.37
N ARG A 193 -77.72 -62.78 3.55
CA ARG A 193 -77.90 -61.77 2.48
C ARG A 193 -76.64 -60.94 2.22
N ILE A 194 -75.84 -60.72 3.26
CA ILE A 194 -74.61 -59.91 3.18
C ILE A 194 -73.47 -60.71 2.54
N ALA A 195 -73.34 -62.00 2.84
CA ALA A 195 -72.27 -62.84 2.30
C ALA A 195 -72.40 -63.11 0.78
N HIS A 196 -73.63 -63.10 0.25
CA HIS A 196 -73.88 -63.43 -1.16
C HIS A 196 -73.80 -62.23 -2.13
N THR A 197 -73.68 -60.99 -1.62
CA THR A 197 -73.84 -59.76 -2.43
C THR A 197 -72.56 -58.93 -2.60
N GLY A 198 -71.41 -59.35 -2.07
CA GLY A 198 -70.16 -58.56 -2.13
C GLY A 198 -70.26 -57.19 -1.44
N CYS A 199 -71.32 -56.97 -0.66
CA CYS A 199 -71.70 -55.66 -0.12
C CYS A 199 -70.69 -55.13 0.91
N MET A 200 -70.06 -56.05 1.65
CA MET A 200 -69.07 -55.70 2.68
C MET A 200 -67.75 -55.22 2.07
N ASP A 201 -67.29 -55.83 0.98
CA ASP A 201 -66.04 -55.46 0.30
C ASP A 201 -66.16 -54.08 -0.36
N ASN A 202 -67.29 -53.81 -1.04
CA ASN A 202 -67.57 -52.50 -1.63
C ASN A 202 -67.60 -51.36 -0.58
N ILE A 203 -68.10 -51.63 0.64
CA ILE A 203 -68.05 -50.65 1.73
C ILE A 203 -66.64 -50.50 2.29
N GLY A 204 -65.88 -51.60 2.40
CA GLY A 204 -64.49 -51.57 2.82
C GLY A 204 -63.64 -50.69 1.89
N GLU A 205 -63.80 -50.86 0.59
CA GLU A 205 -63.17 -50.00 -0.43
C GLU A 205 -63.59 -48.55 -0.29
N LEU A 206 -64.88 -48.27 -0.08
CA LEU A 206 -65.39 -46.91 0.06
C LEU A 206 -64.89 -46.20 1.34
N ILE A 207 -64.76 -46.93 2.46
CA ILE A 207 -64.16 -46.41 3.70
C ILE A 207 -62.67 -46.16 3.49
N ASN A 208 -61.94 -47.09 2.88
CA ASN A 208 -60.50 -46.93 2.65
C ASN A 208 -60.23 -45.74 1.71
N ALA A 209 -61.00 -45.59 0.64
CA ALA A 209 -60.92 -44.45 -0.26
C ALA A 209 -61.26 -43.12 0.45
N ALA A 210 -62.22 -43.12 1.40
CA ALA A 210 -62.51 -41.94 2.20
C ALA A 210 -61.37 -41.60 3.18
N LYS A 211 -60.71 -42.60 3.77
CA LYS A 211 -59.53 -42.41 4.64
C LYS A 211 -58.35 -41.85 3.86
N GLU A 212 -58.08 -42.39 2.68
CA GLU A 212 -57.00 -41.93 1.80
C GLU A 212 -57.18 -40.45 1.45
N ARG A 213 -58.41 -40.05 1.05
CA ARG A 213 -58.73 -38.64 0.78
C ARG A 213 -58.50 -37.71 1.97
N LEU A 214 -58.83 -38.14 3.19
CA LEU A 214 -58.56 -37.35 4.39
C LEU A 214 -57.07 -37.24 4.71
N ALA A 215 -56.30 -38.30 4.46
CA ALA A 215 -54.85 -38.28 4.61
C ALA A 215 -54.21 -37.29 3.61
N GLU A 216 -54.65 -37.32 2.34
CA GLU A 216 -54.18 -36.35 1.33
C GLU A 216 -54.45 -34.90 1.74
N ILE A 217 -55.63 -34.61 2.31
CA ILE A 217 -55.97 -33.26 2.79
C ILE A 217 -55.10 -32.85 3.97
N HIS A 218 -54.76 -33.79 4.86
CA HIS A 218 -53.87 -33.51 5.96
C HIS A 218 -52.47 -33.13 5.46
N ASP A 219 -51.91 -33.92 4.54
CA ASP A 219 -50.58 -33.65 3.97
C ASP A 219 -50.55 -32.32 3.19
N GLU A 220 -51.61 -32.03 2.43
CA GLU A 220 -51.78 -30.75 1.73
C GLU A 220 -51.90 -29.57 2.70
N TYR A 221 -52.56 -29.75 3.85
CA TYR A 221 -52.64 -28.73 4.90
C TYR A 221 -51.26 -28.41 5.49
N GLU A 222 -50.50 -29.43 5.86
CA GLU A 222 -49.18 -29.28 6.48
C GLU A 222 -48.18 -28.63 5.52
N GLU A 223 -48.19 -29.02 4.24
CA GLU A 223 -47.38 -28.39 3.20
C GLU A 223 -47.73 -26.91 3.07
N ARG A 224 -49.03 -26.61 2.91
CA ARG A 224 -49.52 -25.25 2.69
C ARG A 224 -49.16 -24.33 3.84
N GLU A 225 -49.35 -24.80 5.08
CA GLU A 225 -48.96 -24.06 6.28
C GLU A 225 -47.44 -23.77 6.28
N LYS A 226 -46.61 -24.79 6.04
CA LYS A 226 -45.14 -24.62 5.98
C LYS A 226 -44.72 -23.63 4.89
N ARG A 227 -45.27 -23.75 3.68
CA ARG A 227 -44.92 -22.89 2.55
C ARG A 227 -45.31 -21.44 2.82
N TRP A 228 -46.54 -21.19 3.27
CA TRP A 228 -47.00 -19.83 3.53
C TRP A 228 -46.29 -19.19 4.72
N ASN A 229 -45.99 -19.94 5.77
CA ASN A 229 -45.16 -19.46 6.88
C ASN A 229 -43.74 -19.10 6.41
N ARG A 230 -43.15 -19.90 5.51
CA ARG A 230 -41.83 -19.61 4.95
C ARG A 230 -41.84 -18.37 4.05
N ILE A 231 -42.86 -18.21 3.21
CA ILE A 231 -43.03 -17.03 2.37
C ILE A 231 -43.20 -15.77 3.23
N ALA A 232 -44.05 -15.82 4.26
CA ALA A 232 -44.25 -14.72 5.20
C ALA A 232 -42.95 -14.32 5.91
N SER A 233 -42.16 -15.30 6.37
CA SER A 233 -40.86 -15.06 7.00
C SER A 233 -39.82 -14.45 6.06
N LEU A 234 -39.78 -14.87 4.79
CA LEU A 234 -38.84 -14.33 3.81
C LEU A 234 -39.16 -12.89 3.43
N LEU A 235 -40.43 -12.50 3.54
CA LEU A 235 -40.91 -11.17 3.22
C LEU A 235 -41.01 -10.25 4.44
N ASP A 236 -40.76 -10.77 5.65
CA ASP A 236 -40.99 -10.09 6.94
C ASP A 236 -42.44 -9.56 7.08
N ARG A 237 -43.40 -10.36 6.61
CA ARG A 237 -44.81 -9.97 6.47
C ARG A 237 -45.76 -11.04 6.97
N GLU A 238 -46.12 -10.95 8.24
CA GLU A 238 -47.09 -11.84 8.90
C GLU A 238 -48.54 -11.61 8.38
N ASP A 239 -48.85 -10.41 7.89
CA ASP A 239 -50.17 -10.02 7.35
C ASP A 239 -50.57 -10.74 6.05
N LEU A 240 -49.65 -11.50 5.45
CA LEU A 240 -49.93 -12.33 4.27
C LEU A 240 -50.84 -13.52 4.58
N VAL A 241 -50.81 -14.02 5.83
CA VAL A 241 -51.51 -15.25 6.27
C VAL A 241 -52.57 -14.94 7.33
N SER A 242 -52.43 -13.83 8.06
CA SER A 242 -53.25 -13.51 9.25
C SER A 242 -54.57 -12.77 8.96
N THR A 243 -55.46 -13.34 8.13
CA THR A 243 -56.85 -12.80 8.00
C THR A 243 -57.93 -13.64 8.66
N THR A 244 -57.61 -14.74 9.33
CA THR A 244 -58.63 -15.54 10.01
C THR A 244 -58.11 -16.07 11.34
N THR A 245 -58.72 -15.60 12.43
CA THR A 245 -58.73 -16.18 13.79
C THR A 245 -59.31 -17.61 13.84
N ASP A 246 -59.35 -18.28 12.69
CA ASP A 246 -60.07 -19.51 12.38
C ASP A 246 -59.07 -20.66 12.13
N SER A 247 -57.80 -20.36 11.79
CA SER A 247 -56.73 -21.34 11.57
C SER A 247 -56.40 -22.15 12.83
N THR A 248 -56.38 -21.52 14.01
CA THR A 248 -56.17 -22.22 15.30
C THR A 248 -57.30 -23.19 15.63
N ASN A 249 -58.53 -22.89 15.21
CA ASN A 249 -59.67 -23.78 15.36
C ASN A 249 -59.66 -24.90 14.31
N ARG A 250 -59.16 -24.60 13.10
CA ARG A 250 -59.04 -25.53 11.96
C ARG A 250 -57.94 -26.57 12.16
N SER A 251 -56.76 -26.19 12.68
CA SER A 251 -55.69 -27.13 13.08
C SER A 251 -56.15 -28.14 14.13
N LYS A 252 -57.00 -27.73 15.09
CA LYS A 252 -57.58 -28.65 16.08
C LYS A 252 -58.51 -29.68 15.45
N GLN A 253 -59.22 -29.30 14.40
CA GLN A 253 -60.23 -30.13 13.73
C GLN A 253 -59.60 -31.17 12.77
N ILE A 254 -58.41 -30.88 12.24
CA ILE A 254 -57.70 -31.70 11.24
C ILE A 254 -56.60 -32.59 11.88
N SER A 255 -56.30 -32.41 13.18
CA SER A 255 -55.31 -33.21 13.91
C SER A 255 -55.50 -34.73 13.70
N PRO A 256 -54.42 -35.52 13.57
CA PRO A 256 -54.50 -36.98 13.47
C PRO A 256 -55.24 -37.63 14.66
N GLU A 257 -55.28 -36.99 15.83
CA GLU A 257 -56.11 -37.43 16.96
C GLU A 257 -57.61 -37.23 16.73
N SER A 258 -58.02 -36.18 16.00
CA SER A 258 -59.44 -35.94 15.65
C SER A 258 -59.91 -36.88 14.54
N ILE A 259 -59.04 -37.16 13.57
CA ILE A 259 -59.27 -38.16 12.52
C ILE A 259 -59.30 -39.58 13.13
N SER A 260 -58.45 -39.86 14.12
CA SER A 260 -58.46 -41.13 14.84
C SER A 260 -59.66 -41.26 15.79
N LEU A 261 -60.12 -40.19 16.46
CA LEU A 261 -61.34 -40.17 17.27
C LEU A 261 -62.62 -40.43 16.47
N ILE A 262 -62.66 -40.01 15.19
CA ILE A 262 -63.73 -40.40 14.26
C ILE A 262 -63.65 -41.90 13.93
N SER A 263 -62.45 -42.47 13.90
CA SER A 263 -62.19 -43.90 13.67
C SER A 263 -62.37 -44.78 14.92
N THR A 264 -62.17 -44.28 16.14
CA THR A 264 -62.19 -45.09 17.38
C THR A 264 -63.56 -45.19 18.03
N ASN A 265 -64.49 -44.30 17.70
CA ASN A 265 -65.88 -44.39 18.18
C ASN A 265 -66.70 -45.50 17.51
N ASN A 266 -66.11 -46.25 16.58
CA ASN A 266 -66.65 -47.52 16.11
C ASN A 266 -65.61 -48.61 16.40
N GLU A 267 -65.71 -49.23 17.59
CA GLU A 267 -65.04 -50.50 17.85
C GLU A 267 -65.26 -51.45 16.67
N PRO A 268 -64.22 -52.19 16.21
CA PRO A 268 -64.45 -53.32 15.34
C PRO A 268 -65.36 -54.28 16.11
N ILE A 269 -66.50 -54.65 15.53
CA ILE A 269 -67.23 -55.83 15.99
C ILE A 269 -66.26 -57.00 15.79
N LEU A 270 -65.61 -57.39 16.88
CA LEU A 270 -64.82 -58.61 16.98
C LEU A 270 -65.73 -59.76 16.55
N ILE A 271 -65.48 -60.27 15.34
CA ILE A 271 -65.96 -61.59 14.95
C ILE A 271 -65.15 -62.57 15.79
N ASN A 272 -65.72 -62.98 16.91
CA ASN A 272 -65.34 -64.24 17.54
C ASN A 272 -65.54 -65.33 16.49
N LYS A 273 -64.43 -65.78 15.90
CA LYS A 273 -64.37 -67.10 15.28
C LYS A 273 -64.57 -68.12 16.40
N THR A 274 -65.76 -68.68 16.50
CA THR A 274 -65.99 -69.94 17.19
C THR A 274 -66.55 -70.94 16.18
N ASN A 275 -65.69 -71.91 15.87
CA ASN A 275 -65.82 -73.12 15.05
C ASN A 275 -66.02 -72.97 13.54
#